data_AF-A0A521ZM77-F1
#
_entry.id   AF-A0A521ZM77-F1
#
_cell.length_a   1.000
_cell.length_b   1.000
_cell.length_c   1.000
_cell.angle_alpha   90.00
_cell.angle_beta   90.00
_cell.angle_gamma   90.00
#
_symmetry.space_group_name_H-M   'P 1'
#
loop_
_entity.id
_entity.type
_entity.pdbx_description
1 polymer ?
#
loop_
_entity_poly.entity_id
_entity_poly.type
_entity_poly.pdbx_seq_one_letter_code
_entity_poly.pdbx_strand_id
1 'polypeptide(L)'
;MRKVTQKKWWLISALTATLIAGLLASSLRDASAPSSTVNSAGPHTGLSSWFSRITPTASDPSAHAASGASAQPSATRPASPLDSMILPTFRITPQGHLATDQQTRLDIERIYALFPRDEARAKLDSQSSSLPDQAQRELHNLFQQYTQYAQAVTQTFPPEQNTGALDDAERQFSGLKALRRQYFGEDMAQALFGEEEKTAQELLDLMRKQADPKLSMEEKAEQAQAEWKKRQALSDKP
;
A
#
# COMPACT_ATOMS: atom_id res chain seq x y z
N MET A 1 41.99 32.68 6.99
CA MET A 1 41.96 31.85 5.76
C MET A 1 41.85 30.41 6.24
N ARG A 2 40.88 29.55 5.92
CA ARG A 2 40.02 29.39 4.75
C ARG A 2 38.53 29.37 5.16
N LYS A 3 37.70 29.95 4.30
CA LYS A 3 36.25 30.03 4.41
C LYS A 3 35.67 28.73 3.82
N VAL A 4 34.85 28.01 4.57
CA VAL A 4 34.00 26.95 4.00
C VAL A 4 32.63 27.55 3.76
N THR A 5 32.23 27.52 2.50
CA THR A 5 31.09 28.19 1.91
C THR A 5 29.76 27.58 2.33
N GLN A 6 28.97 28.33 3.09
CA GLN A 6 27.52 28.21 3.09
C GLN A 6 26.97 28.77 1.77
N LYS A 7 26.27 27.95 0.98
CA LYS A 7 25.21 28.42 0.07
C LYS A 7 24.33 27.26 -0.42
N LYS A 8 23.06 27.36 0.00
CA LYS A 8 21.83 27.02 -0.72
C LYS A 8 21.67 25.60 -1.27
N TRP A 9 20.75 24.86 -0.64
CA TRP A 9 19.54 24.40 -1.34
C TRP A 9 18.39 24.24 -0.32
N TRP A 10 17.76 25.37 0.00
CA TRP A 10 16.34 25.43 0.30
C TRP A 10 15.61 25.30 -1.04
N LEU A 11 14.62 24.40 -1.11
CA LEU A 11 13.56 24.19 -2.12
C LEU A 11 13.21 22.68 -1.94
N ILE A 12 12.07 22.24 -1.42
CA ILE A 12 10.69 22.65 -1.68
C ILE A 12 9.85 22.35 -0.42
N SER A 13 9.52 23.40 0.33
CA SER A 13 8.27 23.48 1.08
C SER A 13 7.31 24.28 0.21
N ALA A 14 6.45 23.62 -0.57
CA ALA A 14 5.33 24.25 -1.26
C ALA A 14 4.42 23.21 -1.91
N LEU A 15 3.42 22.71 -1.18
CA LEU A 15 2.12 22.37 -1.75
C LEU A 15 1.06 22.29 -0.64
N THR A 16 0.94 23.39 0.09
CA THR A 16 -0.28 23.75 0.82
C THR A 16 -1.05 24.78 0.00
N ALA A 17 -2.37 24.55 -0.10
CA ALA A 17 -3.40 25.53 -0.47
C ALA A 17 -3.45 26.01 -1.93
N THR A 18 -4.22 25.31 -2.77
CA THR A 18 -5.16 25.94 -3.73
C THR A 18 -6.12 24.90 -4.31
N LEU A 19 -7.29 24.75 -3.68
CA LEU A 19 -8.58 24.48 -4.33
C LEU A 19 -9.71 24.52 -3.29
N ILE A 20 -9.83 25.68 -2.62
CA ILE A 20 -11.08 26.15 -2.01
C ILE A 20 -11.24 27.60 -2.48
N ALA A 21 -11.65 27.77 -3.74
CA ALA A 21 -12.14 29.02 -4.32
C ALA A 21 -12.67 28.72 -5.72
N GLY A 22 -13.87 28.15 -5.78
CA GLY A 22 -14.55 27.75 -7.02
C GLY A 22 -15.99 27.29 -6.80
N LEU A 23 -16.62 27.76 -5.73
CA LEU A 23 -18.07 27.84 -5.59
C LEU A 23 -18.38 29.31 -5.36
N LEU A 24 -19.44 29.81 -6.01
CA LEU A 24 -19.96 31.19 -6.05
C LEU A 24 -19.77 31.93 -7.39
N ALA A 25 -20.16 31.32 -8.51
CA ALA A 25 -20.62 32.08 -9.70
C ALA A 25 -21.38 31.21 -10.74
N SER A 26 -22.40 30.44 -10.33
CA SER A 26 -23.38 29.87 -11.28
C SER A 26 -24.62 29.32 -10.57
N SER A 27 -25.29 30.18 -9.81
CA SER A 27 -26.61 29.86 -9.24
C SER A 27 -27.60 30.97 -9.56
N LEU A 28 -27.97 31.10 -10.85
CA LEU A 28 -29.20 31.74 -11.31
C LEU A 28 -29.61 31.13 -12.66
N ARG A 29 -30.34 30.01 -12.63
CA ARG A 29 -31.51 29.76 -13.51
C ARG A 29 -32.19 28.43 -13.18
N ASP A 30 -33.27 28.60 -12.45
CA ASP A 30 -34.58 27.92 -12.49
C ASP A 30 -34.73 26.43 -12.82
N ALA A 31 -35.27 25.76 -11.79
CA ALA A 31 -36.51 25.00 -11.80
C ALA A 31 -36.58 23.67 -12.58
N SER A 32 -36.55 22.57 -11.83
CA SER A 32 -37.70 21.66 -11.64
C SER A 32 -37.40 20.61 -10.55
N ALA A 33 -38.26 20.55 -9.52
CA ALA A 33 -38.34 19.48 -8.52
C ALA A 33 -39.19 18.29 -9.07
N PRO A 34 -39.39 17.13 -8.38
CA PRO A 34 -39.06 16.85 -6.97
C PRO A 34 -38.51 15.44 -6.60
N SER A 35 -37.97 15.37 -5.37
CA SER A 35 -37.91 14.23 -4.41
C SER A 35 -37.26 12.90 -4.85
N SER A 36 -36.23 12.39 -4.15
CA SER A 36 -36.40 11.85 -2.79
C SER A 36 -35.07 11.78 -1.99
N THR A 37 -35.16 12.25 -0.74
CA THR A 37 -34.52 11.74 0.50
C THR A 37 -33.10 11.17 0.51
N VAL A 38 -32.19 11.96 1.11
CA VAL A 38 -31.40 11.66 2.33
C VAL A 38 -30.66 10.31 2.38
N ASN A 39 -29.33 10.31 2.31
CA ASN A 39 -28.52 10.39 3.54
C ASN A 39 -27.02 10.63 3.30
N SER A 40 -26.44 11.28 4.31
CA SER A 40 -25.12 11.86 4.45
C SER A 40 -23.93 10.94 4.15
N ALA A 41 -23.06 11.36 3.23
CA ALA A 41 -21.68 10.89 3.15
C ALA A 41 -20.77 11.94 3.81
N GLY A 42 -20.33 11.65 5.04
CA GLY A 42 -19.22 12.36 5.68
C GLY A 42 -17.88 12.00 5.02
N PRO A 43 -16.83 12.83 5.21
CA PRO A 43 -15.56 12.68 4.52
C PRO A 43 -14.79 11.47 5.05
N HIS A 44 -14.63 10.43 4.23
CA HIS A 44 -13.73 9.32 4.51
C HIS A 44 -12.29 9.76 4.23
N THR A 45 -11.61 10.30 5.24
CA THR A 45 -10.17 10.55 5.19
C THR A 45 -9.50 9.83 6.35
N GLY A 46 -8.76 8.76 6.05
CA GLY A 46 -7.83 8.13 6.97
C GLY A 46 -7.88 6.60 6.94
N LEU A 47 -6.75 5.98 6.55
CA LEU A 47 -6.40 4.55 6.70
C LEU A 47 -7.21 3.51 5.89
N SER A 48 -8.49 3.74 5.58
CA SER A 48 -9.30 2.79 4.79
C SER A 48 -8.83 2.65 3.34
N SER A 49 -8.10 3.64 2.80
CA SER A 49 -7.62 3.64 1.41
C SER A 49 -6.40 2.75 1.17
N TRP A 50 -5.70 2.34 2.24
CA TRP A 50 -4.59 1.38 2.14
C TRP A 50 -5.14 -0.04 1.90
N PHE A 51 -6.22 -0.45 2.57
CA PHE A 51 -6.72 -1.83 2.55
C PHE A 51 -7.74 -2.12 1.42
N SER A 52 -8.40 -1.10 0.86
CA SER A 52 -9.51 -1.31 -0.10
C SER A 52 -9.09 -1.47 -1.57
N ARG A 53 -7.83 -1.83 -1.87
CA ARG A 53 -7.32 -1.86 -3.26
C ARG A 53 -7.53 -3.15 -4.05
N ILE A 54 -8.29 -4.11 -3.53
CA ILE A 54 -8.46 -5.40 -4.21
C ILE A 54 -9.92 -5.87 -4.10
N THR A 55 -10.77 -5.36 -4.99
CA THR A 55 -12.07 -5.99 -5.26
C THR A 55 -12.04 -6.56 -6.68
N PRO A 56 -11.78 -7.86 -6.87
CA PRO A 56 -12.12 -8.51 -8.12
C PRO A 56 -13.64 -8.62 -8.19
N THR A 57 -14.23 -8.04 -9.23
CA THR A 57 -15.66 -8.14 -9.51
C THR A 57 -16.01 -9.61 -9.75
N ALA A 58 -16.94 -10.15 -8.96
CA ALA A 58 -17.46 -11.50 -9.15
C ALA A 58 -18.41 -11.50 -10.35
N SER A 59 -18.14 -12.34 -11.35
CA SER A 59 -19.06 -12.62 -12.45
C SER A 59 -19.69 -13.98 -12.22
N ASP A 60 -21.02 -14.01 -12.09
CA ASP A 60 -21.82 -15.23 -11.97
C ASP A 60 -21.93 -15.96 -13.33
N PRO A 61 -22.01 -17.29 -13.39
CA PRO A 61 -21.99 -18.04 -14.63
C PRO A 61 -23.41 -18.29 -15.15
N SER A 62 -23.58 -18.24 -16.47
CA SER A 62 -24.70 -18.89 -17.14
C SER A 62 -24.17 -19.65 -18.35
N ALA A 63 -24.35 -20.97 -18.28
CA ALA A 63 -24.07 -21.92 -19.33
C ALA A 63 -25.01 -21.72 -20.54
N HIS A 64 -24.57 -22.09 -21.74
CA HIS A 64 -25.23 -23.07 -22.62
C HIS A 64 -24.31 -23.46 -23.80
N ALA A 65 -24.42 -24.71 -24.20
CA ALA A 65 -23.54 -25.46 -25.10
C ALA A 65 -23.68 -25.11 -26.59
N ALA A 66 -22.64 -25.41 -27.39
CA ALA A 66 -22.66 -26.41 -28.47
C ALA A 66 -21.44 -26.30 -29.42
N SER A 67 -21.10 -27.46 -29.96
CA SER A 67 -19.92 -27.81 -30.76
C SER A 67 -19.86 -27.15 -32.15
N GLY A 68 -18.65 -26.85 -32.62
CA GLY A 68 -18.37 -26.44 -33.99
C GLY A 68 -16.90 -26.10 -34.19
N ALA A 69 -16.09 -27.10 -34.56
CA ALA A 69 -14.69 -26.91 -34.92
C ALA A 69 -14.59 -26.11 -36.23
N SER A 70 -14.26 -24.83 -36.10
CA SER A 70 -13.83 -23.95 -37.19
C SER A 70 -12.60 -23.21 -36.69
N ALA A 71 -11.48 -23.35 -37.41
CA ALA A 71 -10.26 -22.60 -37.13
C ALA A 71 -10.58 -21.10 -37.16
N GLN A 72 -10.67 -20.49 -35.98
CA GLN A 72 -10.87 -19.06 -35.84
C GLN A 72 -9.57 -18.34 -36.20
N PRO A 73 -9.61 -17.29 -37.05
CA PRO A 73 -8.52 -16.35 -37.13
C PRO A 73 -8.32 -15.76 -35.73
N SER A 74 -7.06 -15.71 -35.26
CA SER A 74 -6.68 -15.15 -33.96
C SER A 74 -7.36 -13.80 -33.79
N ALA A 75 -8.39 -13.74 -32.95
CA ALA A 75 -9.06 -12.50 -32.63
C ALA A 75 -8.00 -11.62 -31.94
N THR A 76 -7.59 -10.55 -32.61
CA THR A 76 -6.68 -9.55 -32.04
C THR A 76 -7.33 -9.02 -30.77
N ARG A 77 -6.82 -9.44 -29.61
CA ARG A 77 -7.26 -8.92 -28.31
C ARG A 77 -7.11 -7.39 -28.36
N PRO A 78 -8.15 -6.61 -28.00
CA PRO A 78 -8.00 -5.17 -27.90
C PRO A 78 -6.87 -4.85 -26.91
N ALA A 79 -5.96 -3.96 -27.30
CA ALA A 79 -4.81 -3.60 -26.49
C ALA A 79 -5.27 -3.07 -25.12
N SER A 80 -4.77 -3.69 -24.04
CA SER A 80 -5.07 -3.26 -22.68
C SER A 80 -4.16 -2.09 -22.30
N PRO A 81 -4.64 -1.10 -21.53
CA PRO A 81 -3.76 -0.08 -20.94
C PRO A 81 -2.63 -0.67 -20.09
N LEU A 82 -2.77 -1.91 -19.60
CA LEU A 82 -1.75 -2.61 -18.84
C LEU A 82 -0.61 -3.18 -19.73
N ASP A 83 -0.82 -3.28 -21.04
CA ASP A 83 0.19 -3.83 -21.96
C ASP A 83 1.36 -2.87 -22.20
N SER A 84 1.17 -1.56 -21.97
CA SER A 84 2.22 -0.55 -22.06
C SER A 84 2.94 -0.31 -20.73
N MET A 85 2.52 -0.97 -19.65
CA MET A 85 3.11 -0.79 -18.33
C MET A 85 4.48 -1.47 -18.26
N ILE A 86 5.46 -0.77 -17.68
CA ILE A 86 6.79 -1.33 -17.46
C ILE A 86 6.68 -2.34 -16.31
N LEU A 87 6.86 -3.62 -16.66
CA LEU A 87 6.88 -4.73 -15.71
C LEU A 87 8.24 -4.83 -15.00
N PRO A 88 8.26 -5.40 -13.80
CA PRO A 88 9.48 -5.53 -13.02
C PRO A 88 10.47 -6.52 -13.64
N THR A 89 11.76 -6.23 -13.47
CA THR A 89 12.84 -7.16 -13.82
C THR A 89 13.35 -7.86 -12.57
N PHE A 90 13.23 -9.18 -12.55
CA PHE A 90 13.68 -10.01 -11.44
C PHE A 90 15.21 -10.09 -11.40
N ARG A 91 15.76 -10.13 -10.19
CA ARG A 91 17.21 -10.12 -9.94
C ARG A 91 17.69 -11.50 -9.51
N ILE A 92 18.96 -11.77 -9.77
CA ILE A 92 19.66 -12.95 -9.28
C ILE A 92 20.76 -12.59 -8.30
N THR A 93 21.07 -13.50 -7.40
CA THR A 93 22.26 -13.43 -6.54
C THR A 93 23.50 -13.83 -7.35
N PRO A 94 24.73 -13.54 -6.85
CA PRO A 94 25.97 -14.00 -7.48
C PRO A 94 26.04 -15.54 -7.66
N GLN A 95 25.26 -16.29 -6.89
CA GLN A 95 25.18 -17.74 -6.93
C GLN A 95 24.16 -18.26 -7.96
N GLY A 96 23.48 -17.38 -8.69
CA GLY A 96 22.51 -17.75 -9.73
C GLY A 96 21.10 -18.10 -9.22
N HIS A 97 20.83 -17.84 -7.93
CA HIS A 97 19.50 -17.98 -7.33
C HIS A 97 18.68 -16.70 -7.49
N LEU A 98 17.37 -16.79 -7.34
CA LEU A 98 16.50 -15.62 -7.25
C LEU A 98 16.90 -14.75 -6.04
N ALA A 99 17.13 -13.46 -6.26
CA ALA A 99 17.28 -12.52 -5.17
C ALA A 99 15.95 -12.45 -4.40
N THR A 100 15.95 -12.88 -3.14
CA THR A 100 14.72 -13.00 -2.35
C THR A 100 14.70 -11.94 -1.26
N ASP A 101 14.11 -10.79 -1.59
CA ASP A 101 14.05 -9.60 -0.76
C ASP A 101 12.71 -8.86 -0.92
N GLN A 102 12.54 -7.77 -0.17
CA GLN A 102 11.33 -6.95 -0.21
C GLN A 102 10.97 -6.46 -1.62
N GLN A 103 11.96 -6.14 -2.46
CA GLN A 103 11.69 -5.65 -3.81
C GLN A 103 11.13 -6.78 -4.68
N THR A 104 11.70 -7.99 -4.60
CA THR A 104 11.15 -9.16 -5.32
C THR A 104 9.70 -9.46 -4.90
N ARG A 105 9.38 -9.33 -3.61
CA ARG A 105 7.99 -9.42 -3.14
C ARG A 105 7.09 -8.35 -3.78
N LEU A 106 7.52 -7.08 -3.77
CA LEU A 106 6.74 -5.98 -4.33
C LEU A 106 6.51 -6.15 -5.85
N ASP A 107 7.48 -6.72 -6.54
CA ASP A 107 7.40 -7.02 -7.97
C ASP A 107 6.38 -8.13 -8.24
N ILE A 108 6.38 -9.19 -7.42
CA ILE A 108 5.37 -10.26 -7.45
C ILE A 108 3.98 -9.71 -7.13
N GLU A 109 3.85 -8.91 -6.08
CA GLU A 109 2.61 -8.27 -5.66
C GLU A 109 2.02 -7.41 -6.77
N ARG A 110 2.85 -6.63 -7.46
CA ARG A 110 2.42 -5.82 -8.61
C ARG A 110 1.83 -6.68 -9.71
N ILE A 111 2.50 -7.78 -10.09
CA ILE A 111 1.99 -8.68 -11.13
C ILE A 111 0.67 -9.33 -10.67
N TYR A 112 0.61 -9.78 -9.41
CA TYR A 112 -0.60 -10.37 -8.82
C TYR A 112 -1.79 -9.39 -8.78
N ALA A 113 -1.54 -8.12 -8.44
CA ALA A 113 -2.59 -7.11 -8.29
C ALA A 113 -3.10 -6.56 -9.63
N LEU A 114 -2.25 -6.51 -10.66
CA LEU A 114 -2.60 -5.91 -11.95
C LEU A 114 -3.27 -6.88 -12.93
N PHE A 115 -2.99 -8.18 -12.81
CA PHE A 115 -3.39 -9.15 -13.82
C PHE A 115 -4.26 -10.26 -13.23
N PRO A 116 -5.29 -10.74 -13.96
CA PRO A 116 -5.97 -11.98 -13.63
C PRO A 116 -4.98 -13.15 -13.55
N ARG A 117 -5.30 -14.18 -12.77
CA ARG A 117 -4.39 -15.29 -12.43
C ARG A 117 -3.62 -15.88 -13.62
N ASP A 118 -4.32 -16.20 -14.71
CA ASP A 118 -3.69 -16.84 -15.88
C ASP A 118 -2.77 -15.86 -16.63
N GLU A 119 -3.18 -14.59 -16.72
CA GLU A 119 -2.37 -13.54 -17.33
C GLU A 119 -1.16 -13.18 -16.46
N ALA A 120 -1.33 -13.13 -15.13
CA ALA A 120 -0.25 -12.89 -14.18
C ALA A 120 0.86 -13.94 -14.34
N ARG A 121 0.51 -15.21 -14.54
CA ARG A 121 1.48 -16.28 -14.80
C ARG A 121 2.22 -16.08 -16.12
N ALA A 122 1.50 -15.75 -17.20
CA ALA A 122 2.13 -15.47 -18.49
C ALA A 122 3.07 -14.24 -18.42
N LYS A 123 2.68 -13.19 -17.68
CA LYS A 123 3.56 -12.04 -17.44
C LYS A 123 4.79 -12.45 -16.63
N LEU A 124 4.64 -13.29 -15.61
CA LEU A 124 5.75 -13.82 -14.83
C LEU A 124 6.74 -14.60 -15.73
N ASP A 125 6.25 -15.54 -16.54
CA ASP A 125 7.05 -16.33 -17.49
C ASP A 125 7.84 -15.42 -18.45
N SER A 126 7.19 -14.39 -18.98
CA SER A 126 7.82 -13.41 -19.87
C SER A 126 8.94 -12.64 -19.15
N GLN A 127 8.69 -12.16 -17.93
CA GLN A 127 9.67 -11.39 -17.15
C GLN A 127 10.82 -12.26 -16.62
N SER A 128 10.63 -13.57 -16.50
CA SER A 128 11.63 -14.50 -16.01
C SER A 128 12.45 -15.19 -17.10
N SER A 129 12.11 -14.98 -18.37
CA SER A 129 12.71 -15.70 -19.51
C SER A 129 14.23 -15.55 -19.65
N SER A 130 14.82 -14.48 -19.13
CA SER A 130 16.26 -14.24 -19.12
C SER A 130 16.97 -14.78 -17.87
N LEU A 131 16.24 -15.26 -16.86
CA LEU A 131 16.81 -15.82 -15.64
C LEU A 131 17.32 -17.25 -15.89
N PRO A 132 18.32 -17.72 -15.13
CA PRO A 132 18.67 -19.14 -15.10
C PRO A 132 17.48 -20.02 -14.69
N ASP A 133 17.39 -21.24 -15.23
CA ASP A 133 16.27 -22.16 -14.98
C ASP A 133 15.97 -22.38 -13.49
N GLN A 134 17.00 -22.38 -12.65
CA GLN A 134 16.84 -22.49 -11.21
C GLN A 134 16.12 -21.28 -10.61
N ALA A 135 16.55 -20.07 -10.94
CA ALA A 135 15.91 -18.84 -10.47
C ALA A 135 14.48 -18.71 -11.02
N GLN A 136 14.20 -19.20 -12.24
CA GLN A 136 12.84 -19.27 -12.77
C GLN A 136 11.94 -20.17 -11.89
N ARG A 137 12.40 -21.38 -11.56
CA ARG A 137 11.65 -22.29 -10.68
C ARG A 137 11.42 -21.68 -9.29
N GLU A 138 12.44 -21.06 -8.72
CA GLU A 138 12.34 -20.37 -7.42
C GLU A 138 11.30 -19.24 -7.47
N LEU A 139 11.27 -18.46 -8.56
CA LEU A 139 10.28 -17.40 -8.76
C LEU A 139 8.86 -17.95 -8.90
N HIS A 140 8.65 -19.02 -9.66
CA HIS A 140 7.33 -19.66 -9.77
C HIS A 140 6.82 -20.17 -8.43
N ASN A 141 7.70 -20.79 -7.64
CA ASN A 141 7.36 -21.28 -6.30
C ASN A 141 6.97 -20.12 -5.39
N LEU A 142 7.78 -19.04 -5.39
CA LEU A 142 7.51 -17.86 -4.57
C LEU A 142 6.19 -17.18 -4.97
N PHE A 143 5.91 -17.05 -6.27
CA PHE A 143 4.66 -16.48 -6.77
C PHE A 143 3.43 -17.30 -6.34
N GLN A 144 3.52 -18.63 -6.41
CA GLN A 144 2.45 -19.52 -5.95
C GLN A 144 2.22 -19.38 -4.44
N GLN A 145 3.29 -19.38 -3.65
CA GLN A 145 3.22 -19.22 -2.19
C GLN A 145 2.64 -17.85 -1.81
N TYR A 146 3.04 -16.79 -2.50
CA TYR A 146 2.49 -15.46 -2.33
C TYR A 146 0.99 -15.40 -2.64
N THR A 147 0.55 -16.04 -3.73
CA THR A 147 -0.87 -16.10 -4.08
C THR A 147 -1.71 -16.75 -2.98
N GLN A 148 -1.22 -17.84 -2.39
CA GLN A 148 -1.92 -18.51 -1.28
C GLN A 148 -1.92 -17.64 -0.01
N TYR A 149 -0.80 -16.99 0.30
CA TYR A 149 -0.70 -16.03 1.40
C TYR A 149 -1.69 -14.86 1.20
N ALA A 150 -1.75 -14.26 0.01
CA ALA A 150 -2.66 -13.15 -0.28
C ALA A 150 -4.13 -13.54 -0.11
N GLN A 151 -4.51 -14.75 -0.55
CA GLN A 151 -5.84 -15.29 -0.30
C GLN A 151 -6.13 -15.47 1.19
N ALA A 152 -5.18 -15.99 1.96
CA ALA A 152 -5.33 -16.16 3.40
C ALA A 152 -5.45 -14.82 4.13
N VAL A 153 -4.72 -13.79 3.69
CA VAL A 153 -4.85 -12.42 4.21
C VAL A 153 -6.28 -11.92 4.02
N THR A 154 -6.83 -12.02 2.80
CA THR A 154 -8.20 -11.56 2.51
C THR A 154 -9.25 -12.31 3.34
N GLN A 155 -9.05 -13.61 3.58
CA GLN A 155 -9.96 -14.42 4.40
C GLN A 155 -9.85 -14.11 5.90
N THR A 156 -8.64 -13.82 6.39
CA THR A 156 -8.37 -13.59 7.81
C THR A 156 -8.72 -12.18 8.25
N PHE A 157 -8.51 -11.20 7.37
CA PHE A 157 -8.70 -9.78 7.66
C PHE A 157 -9.67 -9.14 6.65
N PRO A 158 -10.96 -9.52 6.69
CA PRO A 158 -11.95 -8.94 5.80
C PRO A 158 -12.15 -7.44 6.13
N PRO A 159 -12.32 -6.57 5.12
CA PRO A 159 -12.33 -5.12 5.30
C PRO A 159 -13.46 -4.62 6.21
N GLU A 160 -14.57 -5.36 6.31
CA GLU A 160 -15.74 -5.02 7.13
C GLU A 160 -15.46 -5.09 8.64
N GLN A 161 -14.40 -5.78 9.06
CA GLN A 161 -14.04 -5.96 10.46
C GLN A 161 -13.09 -4.87 10.99
N ASN A 162 -12.68 -3.92 10.15
CA ASN A 162 -11.75 -2.87 10.55
C ASN A 162 -12.49 -1.68 11.17
N THR A 163 -12.42 -1.54 12.50
CA THR A 163 -13.06 -0.43 13.23
C THR A 163 -12.24 0.87 13.21
N GLY A 164 -10.98 0.81 12.76
CA GLY A 164 -10.04 1.93 12.83
C GLY A 164 -9.46 2.20 14.23
N ALA A 165 -9.81 1.41 15.25
CA ALA A 165 -9.22 1.52 16.59
C ALA A 165 -7.75 1.07 16.60
N LEU A 166 -6.94 1.68 17.48
CA LEU A 166 -5.52 1.35 17.61
C LEU A 166 -5.30 -0.13 18.00
N ASP A 167 -6.07 -0.64 18.97
CA ASP A 167 -5.98 -2.04 19.40
C ASP A 167 -6.29 -3.02 18.25
N ASP A 168 -7.21 -2.66 17.37
CA ASP A 168 -7.54 -3.46 16.19
C ASP A 168 -6.40 -3.45 15.16
N ALA A 169 -5.72 -2.30 14.99
CA ALA A 169 -4.55 -2.21 14.12
C ALA A 169 -3.38 -3.03 14.68
N GLU A 170 -3.14 -3.00 15.99
CA GLU A 170 -2.09 -3.81 16.64
C GLU A 170 -2.37 -5.31 16.51
N ARG A 171 -3.62 -5.73 16.74
CA ARG A 171 -4.05 -7.12 16.57
C ARG A 171 -3.91 -7.59 15.11
N GLN A 172 -4.37 -6.79 14.14
CA GLN A 172 -4.22 -7.10 12.71
C GLN A 172 -2.76 -7.20 12.31
N PHE A 173 -1.92 -6.27 12.77
CA PHE A 173 -0.49 -6.28 12.49
C PHE A 173 0.19 -7.55 13.03
N SER A 174 -0.09 -7.91 14.29
CA SER A 174 0.42 -9.16 14.89
C SER A 174 -0.05 -10.40 14.12
N GLY A 175 -1.33 -10.44 13.73
CA GLY A 175 -1.88 -11.53 12.93
C GLY A 175 -1.24 -11.64 11.54
N LEU A 176 -1.03 -10.53 10.85
CA LEU A 176 -0.32 -10.49 9.56
C LEU A 176 1.11 -11.01 9.68
N LYS A 177 1.82 -10.58 10.73
CA LYS A 177 3.15 -11.08 11.04
C LYS A 177 3.17 -12.59 11.19
N ALA A 178 2.26 -13.15 12.00
CA ALA A 178 2.15 -14.60 12.21
C ALA A 178 1.85 -15.34 10.91
N LEU A 179 0.92 -14.82 10.10
CA LEU A 179 0.55 -15.42 8.81
C LEU A 179 1.75 -15.45 7.86
N ARG A 180 2.58 -14.39 7.82
CA ARG A 180 3.81 -14.39 7.00
C ARG A 180 4.78 -15.48 7.44
N ARG A 181 4.98 -15.70 8.74
CA ARG A 181 5.84 -16.78 9.24
C ARG A 181 5.27 -18.15 8.92
N GLN A 182 3.95 -18.32 9.01
CA GLN A 182 3.29 -19.57 8.64
C GLN A 182 3.49 -19.92 7.17
N TYR A 183 3.36 -18.94 6.27
CA TYR A 183 3.48 -19.18 4.84
C TYR A 183 4.91 -19.28 4.37
N PHE A 184 5.82 -18.42 4.84
CA PHE A 184 7.17 -18.29 4.28
C PHE A 184 8.26 -18.87 5.20
N GLY A 185 7.98 -19.12 6.48
CA GLY A 185 8.99 -19.39 7.50
C GLY A 185 9.65 -18.10 8.01
N GLU A 186 10.47 -18.21 9.07
CA GLU A 186 11.08 -17.05 9.74
C GLU A 186 12.00 -16.24 8.81
N ASP A 187 13.02 -16.90 8.23
CA ASP A 187 14.06 -16.22 7.45
C ASP A 187 13.50 -15.55 6.20
N MET A 188 12.62 -16.27 5.49
CA MET A 188 12.00 -15.76 4.28
C MET A 188 11.00 -14.64 4.59
N ALA A 189 10.19 -14.78 5.64
CA ALA A 189 9.29 -13.70 6.06
C ALA A 189 10.07 -12.45 6.42
N GLN A 190 11.20 -12.59 7.12
CA GLN A 190 12.08 -11.48 7.44
C GLN A 190 12.66 -10.83 6.18
N ALA A 191 13.14 -11.61 5.21
CA ALA A 191 13.69 -11.08 3.97
C ALA A 191 12.66 -10.33 3.11
N LEU A 192 11.42 -10.84 3.04
CA LEU A 192 10.37 -10.28 2.19
C LEU A 192 9.61 -9.11 2.85
N PHE A 193 9.43 -9.14 4.17
CA PHE A 193 8.54 -8.22 4.89
C PHE A 193 9.22 -7.44 6.03
N GLY A 194 10.45 -7.77 6.41
CA GLY A 194 11.08 -7.26 7.63
C GLY A 194 11.13 -5.73 7.75
N GLU A 195 11.48 -5.03 6.66
CA GLU A 195 11.52 -3.56 6.64
C GLU A 195 10.12 -2.94 6.75
N GLU A 196 9.12 -3.53 6.10
CA GLU A 196 7.73 -3.08 6.20
C GLU A 196 7.20 -3.29 7.62
N GLU A 197 7.49 -4.44 8.23
CA GLU A 197 7.07 -4.75 9.60
C GLU A 197 7.73 -3.84 10.61
N LYS A 198 9.02 -3.55 10.45
CA LYS A 198 9.72 -2.60 11.30
C LYS A 198 9.07 -1.23 11.23
N THR A 199 8.81 -0.73 10.01
CA THR A 199 8.16 0.57 9.80
C THR A 199 6.76 0.62 10.40
N ALA A 200 5.97 -0.43 10.21
CA ALA A 200 4.62 -0.53 10.76
C ALA A 200 4.62 -0.57 12.30
N GLN A 201 5.57 -1.31 12.90
CA GLN A 201 5.73 -1.35 14.36
C GLN A 201 6.10 0.03 14.92
N GLU A 202 7.05 0.73 14.30
CA GLU A 202 7.45 2.08 14.70
C GLU A 202 6.26 3.05 14.64
N LEU A 203 5.41 2.96 13.62
CA LEU A 203 4.20 3.78 13.50
C LEU A 203 3.19 3.47 14.60
N LEU A 204 2.90 2.20 14.89
CA LEU A 204 1.98 1.80 15.95
C LEU A 204 2.47 2.28 17.32
N ASP A 205 3.78 2.18 17.59
CA ASP A 205 4.36 2.65 18.84
C ASP A 205 4.26 4.18 19.00
N LEU A 206 4.40 4.94 17.90
CA LEU A 206 4.15 6.39 17.90
C LEU A 206 2.69 6.72 18.20
N MET A 207 1.74 5.99 17.60
CA MET A 207 0.31 6.18 17.85
C MET A 207 -0.04 5.87 19.31
N ARG A 208 0.52 4.79 19.88
CA ARG A 208 0.33 4.43 21.29
C ARG A 208 0.78 5.55 22.24
N LYS A 209 1.97 6.13 21.99
CA LYS A 209 2.48 7.26 22.78
C LYS A 209 1.58 8.49 22.70
N GLN A 210 0.99 8.75 21.53
CA GLN A 210 0.06 9.87 21.34
C GLN A 210 -1.30 9.64 22.00
N ALA A 211 -1.75 8.38 22.07
CA ALA A 211 -3.01 7.99 22.69
C ALA A 211 -2.96 7.95 24.22
N ASP A 212 -1.76 7.87 24.84
CA ASP A 212 -1.62 7.86 26.29
C ASP A 212 -2.07 9.19 26.92
N PRO A 213 -3.18 9.21 27.67
CA PRO A 213 -3.72 10.43 28.26
C PRO A 213 -2.78 11.03 29.32
N LYS A 214 -1.99 10.19 30.01
CA LYS A 214 -1.14 10.59 31.13
C LYS A 214 0.16 11.26 30.66
N LEU A 215 0.69 10.85 29.50
CA LEU A 215 1.81 11.55 28.87
C LEU A 215 1.38 12.90 28.25
N SER A 216 0.11 13.04 27.81
CA SER A 216 -0.25 14.15 26.91
C SER A 216 -0.53 15.52 27.57
N MET A 217 -0.74 15.61 28.88
CA MET A 217 -0.96 16.89 29.57
C MET A 217 0.19 17.24 30.52
N GLU A 218 0.73 16.26 31.23
CA GLU A 218 1.78 16.47 32.22
C GLU A 218 3.14 16.72 31.54
N GLU A 219 3.53 15.94 30.52
CA GLU A 219 4.74 16.24 29.74
C GLU A 219 4.58 17.50 28.88
N LYS A 220 3.37 17.80 28.38
CA LYS A 220 3.10 19.08 27.69
C LYS A 220 3.22 20.26 28.65
N ALA A 221 2.78 20.12 29.89
CA ALA A 221 2.95 21.12 30.93
C ALA A 221 4.42 21.28 31.32
N GLU A 222 5.19 20.19 31.45
CA GLU A 222 6.63 20.23 31.72
C GLU A 222 7.41 20.86 30.57
N GLN A 223 7.12 20.52 29.32
CA GLN A 223 7.72 21.15 28.14
C GLN A 223 7.40 22.65 28.09
N ALA A 224 6.14 23.04 28.32
CA ALA A 224 5.73 24.44 28.36
C ALA A 224 6.43 25.21 29.50
N GLN A 225 6.57 24.60 30.68
CA GLN A 225 7.31 25.19 31.80
C GLN A 225 8.80 25.30 31.52
N ALA A 226 9.41 24.29 30.89
CA ALA A 226 10.81 24.28 30.52
C ALA A 226 11.12 25.36 29.48
N GLU A 227 10.27 25.52 28.46
CA GLU A 227 10.39 26.57 27.46
C GLU A 227 10.20 27.96 28.06
N TRP A 228 9.22 28.14 28.95
CA TRP A 228 8.98 29.41 29.64
C TRP A 228 10.18 29.82 30.52
N LYS A 229 10.73 28.89 31.32
CA LYS A 229 11.94 29.13 32.12
C LYS A 229 13.15 29.49 31.25
N LYS A 230 13.30 28.83 30.10
CA LYS A 230 14.41 29.10 29.16
C LYS A 230 14.28 30.50 28.53
N ARG A 231 13.06 30.95 28.22
CA ARG A 231 12.78 32.30 27.72
C ARG A 231 13.02 33.37 28.78
N GLN A 232 12.61 33.13 30.02
CA GLN A 232 12.91 34.04 31.14
C GLN A 232 14.41 34.20 31.34
N ALA A 233 15.16 33.08 31.37
CA ALA A 233 16.61 33.10 31.50
C ALA A 233 17.35 33.79 30.33
N LEU A 234 16.73 33.88 29.16
CA LEU A 234 17.25 34.62 28.00
C LEU A 234 16.89 36.12 28.05
N SER A 235 15.79 36.51 28.70
CA SER A 235 15.38 37.90 28.88
C SER A 235 16.09 38.61 30.04
N ASP A 236 16.61 37.87 31.03
CA ASP A 236 17.35 38.41 32.19
C ASP A 236 18.86 38.61 31.95
N LYS A 237 19.34 38.42 30.72
CA LYS A 237 20.76 38.59 30.38
C LYS A 237 20.99 40.01 29.82
N PRO A 238 21.71 40.90 30.53
CA PRO A 238 21.95 42.29 30.13
C PRO A 238 22.87 42.42 28.91
#